data_AF-A0A965Y0X2-F1
#
_entry.id   AF-A0A965Y0X2-F1
#
_cell.length_a   1.000
_cell.length_b   1.000
_cell.length_c   1.000
_cell.angle_alpha   90.00
_cell.angle_beta   90.00
_cell.angle_gamma   90.00
#
_symmetry.space_group_name_H-M   'P 1'
#
loop_
_entity.id
_entity.type
_entity.pdbx_description
1 polymer ?
#
loop_
_entity_poly.entity_id
_entity_poly.type
_entity_poly.pdbx_seq_one_letter_code
_entity_poly.pdbx_strand_id
1 'polypeptide(L)' 'MKHMKKRMILIGLLMLVVLLVSGCVPGDGKADAENTAGFFWGIWHGWVAPISLIISLFNRNIRIYEIYNSGWWYDFG' A
#
# COMPACT_ATOMS: atom_id res chain seq x y z
N MET A 1 1.17 -7.39 33.82
CA MET A 1 1.72 -6.06 33.43
C MET A 1 2.91 -6.11 32.46
N LYS A 2 3.98 -6.89 32.67
CA LYS A 2 5.15 -6.95 31.74
C LYS A 2 4.77 -7.34 30.30
N HIS A 3 3.85 -8.29 30.11
CA HIS A 3 3.39 -8.71 28.78
C HIS A 3 2.57 -7.65 28.05
N MET A 4 1.76 -6.84 28.76
CA MET A 4 1.00 -5.74 28.15
C MET A 4 1.92 -4.64 27.62
N LYS A 5 2.99 -4.29 28.35
CA LYS A 5 3.98 -3.30 27.88
C LYS A 5 4.69 -3.77 26.61
N LYS A 6 5.10 -5.05 26.55
CA LYS A 6 5.68 -5.64 25.33
C LYS A 6 4.70 -5.63 24.15
N ARG A 7 3.42 -5.96 24.38
CA ARG A 7 2.38 -5.90 23.35
C ARG A 7 2.17 -4.47 22.84
N MET A 8 2.12 -3.47 23.72
CA MET A 8 1.99 -2.07 23.30
C MET A 8 3.18 -1.59 22.47
N ILE A 9 4.40 -1.97 22.86
CA ILE A 9 5.61 -1.66 22.08
C ILE A 9 5.55 -2.34 20.72
N LEU A 10 5.16 -3.61 20.64
CA LEU A 10 4.98 -4.35 19.39
C LEU A 10 3.95 -3.68 18.47
N ILE A 11 2.81 -3.25 19.03
CA ILE A 11 1.76 -2.56 18.28
C ILE A 11 2.27 -1.22 17.76
N GLY A 12 2.98 -0.44 18.58
CA GLY A 12 3.58 0.84 18.15
C GLY A 12 4.62 0.65 17.05
N LEU A 13 5.46 -0.39 17.15
CA LEU A 13 6.44 -0.72 16.12
C LEU A 13 5.77 -1.15 14.81
N LEU A 14 4.70 -1.95 14.88
CA LEU A 14 3.92 -2.36 13.72
C LEU A 14 3.28 -1.16 13.03
N MET A 15 2.68 -0.23 13.78
CA MET A 15 2.12 1.00 13.22
C MET A 15 3.21 1.86 12.55
N LEU A 16 4.39 1.99 13.18
CA LEU A 16 5.51 2.72 12.60
C LEU A 16 5.98 2.09 11.28
N VAL A 17 6.07 0.75 11.22
CA VAL A 17 6.40 0.04 9.99
C VAL A 17 5.34 0.32 8.92
N VAL A 18 4.06 0.19 9.23
CA VAL A 18 2.96 0.49 8.29
C VAL A 18 3.06 1.94 7.77
N LEU A 19 3.38 2.90 8.63
CA LEU A 19 3.62 4.31 8.25
C LEU A 19 4.87 4.51 7.38
N LEU A 20 5.92 3.71 7.56
CA LEU A 20 7.13 3.77 6.75
C LEU A 20 6.92 3.13 5.38
N VAL A 21 6.10 2.07 5.29
CA VAL A 21 5.82 1.40 4.01
C VAL A 21 4.58 1.98 3.30
N SER A 22 3.79 2.85 3.94
CA SER A 22 2.69 3.58 3.29
C SER A 22 3.14 4.60 2.23
N GLY A 23 4.45 4.73 1.98
CA GLY A 23 5.01 5.55 0.91
C GLY A 23 4.86 4.97 -0.50
N CYS A 24 4.15 3.84 -0.66
CA CYS A 24 3.67 3.37 -1.95
C CYS A 24 2.22 2.96 -1.87
N VAL A 25 1.36 3.87 -2.27
CA VAL A 25 -0.08 3.63 -2.42
C VAL A 25 -0.40 3.92 -3.88
N PRO A 26 -1.24 3.11 -4.55
CA PRO A 26 -1.54 3.31 -5.95
C PRO A 26 -2.11 4.71 -6.21
N GLY A 27 -1.61 5.37 -7.26
CA GLY A 27 -1.98 6.75 -7.60
C GLY A 27 -1.11 7.82 -6.93
N ASP A 28 0.02 7.46 -6.35
CA ASP A 28 1.03 8.40 -5.82
C ASP A 28 1.91 9.04 -6.90
N GLY A 29 1.76 8.62 -8.16
CA GLY A 29 2.49 9.13 -9.32
C GLY A 29 3.85 8.48 -9.56
N LYS A 30 4.19 7.39 -8.86
CA LYS A 30 5.44 6.65 -9.12
C LYS A 30 5.40 5.78 -10.36
N ALA A 31 4.23 5.30 -10.75
CA ALA A 31 4.06 4.58 -11.99
C ALA A 31 3.61 5.54 -13.09
N ASP A 32 4.23 5.42 -14.26
CA ASP A 32 3.92 6.20 -15.45
C ASP A 32 3.87 5.29 -16.69
N ALA A 33 3.63 5.88 -17.86
CA ALA A 33 3.49 5.14 -19.11
C ALA A 33 4.76 4.37 -19.52
N GLU A 34 5.94 4.78 -19.04
CA GLU A 34 7.22 4.13 -19.34
C GLU A 34 7.61 3.12 -18.24
N ASN A 35 7.19 3.37 -16.99
CA ASN A 35 7.52 2.60 -15.79
C ASN A 35 6.25 2.13 -15.10
N THR A 36 5.58 1.14 -15.70
CA THR A 36 4.34 0.58 -15.17
C THR A 36 4.57 -0.28 -13.92
N ALA A 37 3.62 -0.26 -13.00
CA ALA A 37 3.58 -1.18 -11.86
C ALA A 37 3.42 -2.64 -12.32
N GLY A 38 4.41 -3.48 -12.00
CA GLY A 38 4.44 -4.91 -12.35
C GLY A 38 3.95 -5.87 -11.26
N PHE A 39 4.26 -7.15 -11.38
CA PHE A 39 3.80 -8.23 -10.48
C PHE A 39 4.02 -7.96 -8.99
N PHE A 40 5.22 -7.55 -8.57
CA PHE A 40 5.50 -7.28 -7.14
C PHE A 40 4.73 -6.07 -6.61
N TRP A 41 4.40 -5.10 -7.48
CA TRP A 41 3.53 -3.99 -7.13
C TRP A 41 2.07 -4.44 -6.99
N GLY A 42 1.64 -5.41 -7.80
CA GLY A 42 0.36 -6.11 -7.63
C GLY A 42 0.18 -6.61 -6.21
N ILE A 43 1.11 -7.44 -5.73
CA ILE A 43 1.08 -8.03 -4.38
C ILE A 43 0.99 -6.93 -3.32
N TRP A 44 1.86 -5.93 -3.44
CA TRP A 44 1.91 -4.82 -2.50
C TRP A 44 0.60 -4.02 -2.48
N HIS A 45 0.12 -3.59 -3.65
CA HIS A 45 -1.12 -2.83 -3.81
C HIS A 45 -2.35 -3.63 -3.37
N GLY A 46 -2.37 -4.95 -3.61
CA GLY A 46 -3.38 -5.86 -3.10
C GLY A 46 -3.43 -5.91 -1.57
N TRP A 47 -2.26 -5.99 -0.91
CA TRP A 47 -2.19 -5.98 0.56
C TRP A 47 -2.65 -4.65 1.16
N VAL A 48 -2.34 -3.52 0.51
CA VAL A 48 -2.76 -2.19 0.97
C VAL A 48 -4.10 -1.73 0.40
N ALA A 49 -4.81 -2.55 -0.38
CA ALA A 49 -6.07 -2.17 -1.04
C ALA A 49 -7.16 -1.65 -0.08
N PRO A 50 -7.41 -2.25 1.10
CA PRO A 50 -8.39 -1.72 2.05
C PRO A 50 -8.02 -0.34 2.60
N ILE A 51 -6.72 -0.11 2.82
CA ILE A 51 -6.20 1.18 3.28
C ILE A 51 -6.33 2.21 2.16
N SER A 52 -5.97 1.83 0.92
CA SER A 52 -6.07 2.66 -0.28
C SER A 52 -7.51 3.09 -0.54
N LEU A 53 -8.48 2.17 -0.34
CA LEU A 53 -9.91 2.48 -0.42
C LEU A 53 -10.31 3.55 0.60
N ILE A 54 -9.92 3.41 1.87
CA ILE A 54 -10.21 4.42 2.91
C ILE A 54 -9.59 5.78 2.54
N ILE A 55 -8.33 5.79 2.10
CA ILE A 55 -7.63 7.03 1.71
C ILE A 55 -8.30 7.67 0.48
N SER A 56 -8.75 6.87 -0.49
CA SER A 56 -9.40 7.37 -1.72
C SER A 56 -10.70 8.15 -1.45
N LEU A 57 -11.35 7.93 -0.29
CA LEU A 57 -12.52 8.71 0.13
C LEU A 57 -12.15 10.18 0.44
N PHE A 58 -10.91 10.43 0.84
CA PHE A 58 -10.42 11.76 1.21
C PHE A 58 -9.47 12.35 0.16
N ASN A 59 -8.81 11.51 -0.66
CA ASN A 59 -7.89 11.93 -1.69
C ASN A 59 -8.20 11.22 -3.02
N ARG A 60 -8.72 11.98 -4.00
CA ARG A 60 -9.13 11.45 -5.31
C ARG A 60 -7.97 11.01 -6.22
N ASN A 61 -6.72 11.36 -5.88
CA ASN A 61 -5.56 10.90 -6.64
C ASN A 61 -5.22 9.45 -6.29
N ILE A 62 -5.53 9.03 -5.06
CA ILE A 62 -5.29 7.67 -4.58
C ILE A 62 -6.37 6.73 -5.11
N ARG A 63 -5.94 5.58 -5.61
CA ARG A 63 -6.79 4.54 -6.18
C ARG A 63 -6.47 3.20 -5.54
N ILE A 64 -7.35 2.23 -5.76
CA ILE A 64 -7.14 0.85 -5.32
C ILE A 64 -6.09 0.17 -6.21
N TYR A 65 -6.08 0.52 -7.50
CA TYR A 65 -5.13 0.02 -8.48
C TYR A 65 -4.40 1.16 -9.16
N GLU A 66 -3.18 0.88 -9.56
CA GLU A 66 -2.38 1.83 -10.32
C GLU A 66 -2.92 1.98 -11.74
N ILE A 67 -2.94 3.21 -12.25
CA ILE A 67 -3.44 3.47 -13.62
C ILE A 67 -2.47 2.88 -14.64
N TYR A 68 -1.17 3.08 -14.39
CA TYR A 68 -0.09 2.55 -15.21
C TYR A 68 0.39 1.23 -14.62
N ASN A 69 -0.28 0.14 -14.96
CA ASN A 69 0.07 -1.21 -14.52
C ASN A 69 0.36 -2.13 -15.72
N SER A 70 1.05 -3.24 -15.46
CA SER A 70 1.43 -4.22 -16.49
C SER A 70 0.30 -5.21 -16.86
N GLY A 71 -0.95 -4.88 -16.54
CA GLY A 71 -2.13 -5.71 -16.78
C GLY A 71 -2.13 -7.01 -15.98
N TRP A 72 -2.27 -8.14 -16.66
CA TRP A 72 -2.48 -9.45 -16.02
C TRP A 72 -1.43 -9.81 -14.97
N TRP A 73 -0.15 -9.51 -15.22
CA TRP A 73 0.91 -9.80 -14.25
C TRP A 73 0.79 -8.95 -12.99
N TYR A 74 0.29 -7.72 -13.09
CA TYR A 74 0.01 -6.89 -11.93
C TYR A 74 -1.22 -7.41 -11.19
N ASP A 75 -2.30 -7.77 -11.89
CA ASP A 75 -3.53 -8.28 -11.26
C ASP A 75 -3.35 -9.66 -10.60
N PHE A 76 -2.40 -10.47 -11.09
CA PHE A 76 -2.07 -11.78 -10.53
C PHE A 76 -1.24 -11.69 -9.24
N GLY A 77 -0.47 -10.62 -9.06
CA GLY A 77 0.26 -10.35 -7.83
C GLY A 77 -0.68 -9.85 -6.74
#